data_AF-A0A4U0TQW9-F1
#
_entry.id   AF-A0A4U0TQW9-F1
#
_cell.length_a   1.000
_cell.length_b   1.000
_cell.length_c   1.000
_cell.angle_alpha   90.00
_cell.angle_beta   90.00
_cell.angle_gamma   90.00
#
_symmetry.space_group_name_H-M   'P 1'
#
loop_
_entity.id
_entity.type
_entity.pdbx_description
1 polymer ?
#
loop_
_entity_poly.entity_id
_entity_poly.type
_entity_poly.pdbx_seq_one_letter_code
_entity_poly.pdbx_strand_id
1 'polypeptide(L)'
;MAIRPRLTFFQKHFTKPIDQDPEKEKRADNRHFTFFSHGSLLVGAVMLFILVGIIAAAVAVTLDRHNQQHDTDLQPHKNLSPIRLAVLENFPDPTLWYNDGTYYAFATNNAAGILEQPKNFSAYQYGTSNVQIATSTNFVNWTLLTSEHDPLPDIGKWVTHGLTKGKTPIPKSAVWAPGVIQRKTDNKLLMYYSASAHAEGNATTGAHVTAKGRHPVPHCIGAAVSSTSDPAGPYDPVPEPLACPIAQGGAIDPAPFADKDGTLYLTYKIDGNNIGHGGLCGNTRAPIVPTPLKLQKLAPDGLTPLAAPITILDRTASDGPLIEAPALIRSHEGIYFLFYSSGCTRSPTYNVKYATADTVTGPYTRSATTPVLQSGAWGLEAPGSVGVHEDASGGFRMVFHARVKAEMGRVRAMFSTGLVFEGRNVSLVR
;
A
#
# COMPACT_ATOMS: atom_id res chain seq x y z
N MET A 1 58.12 -1.60 75.20
CA MET A 1 57.69 -0.59 74.21
C MET A 1 56.36 -1.07 73.63
N ALA A 2 55.23 -0.51 74.08
CA ALA A 2 53.91 -1.01 73.69
C ALA A 2 53.51 -0.48 72.29
N ILE A 3 53.17 -1.38 71.38
CA ILE A 3 52.70 -1.06 70.01
C ILE A 3 51.31 -0.42 70.13
N ARG A 4 51.16 0.86 69.75
CA ARG A 4 49.84 1.50 69.66
C ARG A 4 49.07 0.94 68.45
N PRO A 5 47.84 0.42 68.59
CA PRO A 5 47.06 -0.06 67.45
C PRO A 5 46.70 1.09 66.50
N ARG A 6 46.80 0.87 65.19
CA ARG A 6 46.38 1.82 64.14
C ARG A 6 44.96 1.48 63.68
N LEU A 7 44.09 2.50 63.60
CA LEU A 7 42.74 2.38 63.04
C LEU A 7 42.78 2.00 61.55
N THR A 8 41.80 1.23 61.09
CA THR A 8 41.62 0.95 59.65
C THR A 8 41.11 2.19 58.90
N PHE A 9 41.21 2.19 57.57
CA PHE A 9 40.66 3.26 56.73
C PHE A 9 39.18 3.52 57.02
N PHE A 10 38.38 2.46 57.13
CA PHE A 10 36.96 2.57 57.45
C PHE A 10 36.74 3.21 58.83
N GLN A 11 37.45 2.74 59.85
CA GLN A 11 37.35 3.30 61.21
C GLN A 11 37.88 4.72 61.33
N LYS A 12 38.77 5.13 60.43
CA LYS A 12 39.30 6.50 60.40
C LYS A 12 38.32 7.48 59.78
N HIS A 13 37.63 7.08 58.71
CA HIS A 13 36.85 7.99 57.87
C HIS A 13 35.34 7.84 58.00
N PHE A 14 34.82 6.69 58.41
CA PHE A 14 33.37 6.40 58.42
C PHE A 14 32.78 6.25 59.82
N THR A 15 33.59 6.35 60.88
CA THR A 15 33.15 6.19 62.26
C THR A 15 33.59 7.38 63.13
N LYS A 16 32.92 7.61 64.27
CA LYS A 16 33.29 8.59 65.30
C LYS A 16 33.51 7.90 66.65
N PRO A 17 34.31 8.50 67.56
CA PRO A 17 34.46 8.00 68.92
C PRO A 17 33.10 7.89 69.64
N ILE A 18 32.93 6.86 70.48
CA ILE A 18 31.76 6.73 71.36
C ILE A 18 31.96 7.57 72.61
N ASP A 19 33.13 7.45 73.23
CA ASP A 19 33.61 8.27 74.35
C ASP A 19 34.62 9.33 73.87
N GLN A 20 34.55 10.55 74.41
CA GLN A 20 35.44 11.68 74.10
C GLN A 20 36.76 11.65 74.91
N ASP A 21 36.98 10.62 75.73
CA ASP A 21 38.25 10.39 76.41
C ASP A 21 39.44 10.40 75.42
N PRO A 22 40.41 11.34 75.58
CA PRO A 22 41.58 11.47 74.70
C PRO A 22 42.43 10.20 74.59
N GLU A 23 42.42 9.34 75.61
CA GLU A 23 43.18 8.09 75.60
C GLU A 23 42.50 6.96 74.81
N LYS A 24 41.19 7.09 74.57
CA LYS A 24 40.37 6.08 73.88
C LYS A 24 40.06 6.46 72.42
N GLU A 25 40.37 7.68 72.00
CA GLU A 25 40.02 8.22 70.68
C GLU A 25 40.54 7.38 69.49
N LYS A 26 41.68 6.72 69.68
CA LYS A 26 42.38 5.90 68.67
C LYS A 26 42.14 4.40 68.81
N ARG A 27 41.28 3.97 69.73
CA ARG A 27 40.96 2.54 69.89
C ARG A 27 39.81 2.13 68.96
N ALA A 28 39.93 0.93 68.39
CA ALA A 28 38.97 0.41 67.41
C ALA A 28 37.60 0.06 68.03
N ASP A 29 37.60 -0.35 69.29
CA ASP A 29 36.44 -0.71 70.11
C ASP A 29 35.63 0.52 70.58
N ASN A 30 36.24 1.70 70.65
CA ASN A 30 35.58 2.95 71.03
C ASN A 30 35.05 3.74 69.82
N ARG A 31 34.60 3.10 68.73
CA ARG A 31 34.10 3.80 67.53
C ARG A 31 32.80 3.22 67.00
N HIS A 32 31.88 4.09 66.58
CA HIS A 32 30.61 3.72 65.96
C HIS A 32 30.47 4.38 64.59
N PHE A 33 29.83 3.68 63.65
CA PHE A 33 29.52 4.24 62.34
C PHE A 33 28.55 5.42 62.46
N THR A 34 28.77 6.45 61.64
CA THR A 34 27.87 7.59 61.59
C THR A 34 27.87 8.23 60.20
N PHE A 35 26.68 8.59 59.74
CA PHE A 35 26.49 9.32 58.48
C PHE A 35 27.10 10.75 58.52
N PHE A 36 27.42 11.26 59.71
CA PHE A 36 28.08 12.55 59.91
C PHE A 36 29.61 12.46 59.99
N SER A 37 30.18 11.33 59.56
CA SER A 37 31.64 11.15 59.43
C SER A 37 32.13 11.76 58.12
N HIS A 38 33.41 12.16 58.07
CA HIS A 38 34.00 12.78 56.88
C HIS A 38 33.85 11.91 55.62
N GLY A 39 34.03 10.60 55.72
CA GLY A 39 33.88 9.66 54.61
C GLY A 39 32.42 9.55 54.13
N SER A 40 31.45 9.52 55.05
CA SER A 40 30.03 9.44 54.70
C SER A 40 29.54 10.73 54.04
N LEU A 41 29.99 11.89 54.55
CA LEU A 41 29.67 13.20 53.96
C LEU A 41 30.28 13.35 52.57
N LEU A 42 31.51 12.88 52.36
CA LEU A 42 32.17 12.91 51.05
C LEU A 42 31.43 12.05 50.02
N VAL A 43 31.03 10.81 50.40
CA VAL A 43 30.24 9.93 49.54
C VAL A 43 28.88 10.55 49.23
N GLY A 44 28.21 11.15 50.22
CA GLY A 44 26.96 11.88 50.02
C GLY A 44 27.10 13.05 49.04
N ALA A 45 28.18 13.83 49.15
CA ALA A 45 28.46 14.92 48.23
C ALA A 45 28.71 14.42 46.78
N VAL A 46 29.48 13.34 46.60
CA VAL A 46 29.72 12.73 45.28
C VAL A 46 28.42 12.23 44.65
N MET A 47 27.57 11.55 45.44
CA MET A 47 26.26 11.08 44.96
C MET A 47 25.35 12.25 44.57
N LEU A 48 25.38 13.36 45.32
CA LEU A 48 24.63 14.57 44.98
C LEU A 48 25.13 15.19 43.67
N PHE A 49 26.44 15.27 43.44
CA PHE A 49 26.99 15.78 42.18
C PHE A 49 26.58 14.93 40.98
N ILE A 50 26.59 13.59 41.13
CA ILE A 50 26.11 12.68 40.08
C ILE A 50 24.61 12.91 39.81
N LEU A 51 23.80 13.05 40.86
CA LEU A 51 22.36 13.29 40.72
C LEU A 51 22.08 14.63 40.01
N VAL A 52 22.80 15.70 40.37
CA VAL A 52 22.71 17.00 39.70
C VAL A 52 23.11 16.90 38.24
N GLY A 53 24.16 16.14 37.91
CA GLY A 53 24.56 15.89 36.53
C GLY A 53 23.49 15.16 35.70
N ILE A 54 22.83 14.15 36.28
CA ILE A 54 21.72 13.42 35.63
C ILE A 54 20.52 14.36 35.40
N ILE A 55 20.15 15.15 36.41
CA ILE A 55 19.05 16.11 36.29
C ILE A 55 19.37 17.18 35.24
N ALA A 56 20.59 17.72 35.23
CA ALA A 56 21.02 18.70 34.23
C ALA A 56 20.97 18.12 32.80
N ALA A 57 21.41 16.87 32.61
CA ALA A 57 21.30 16.18 31.33
C ALA A 57 19.84 15.96 30.91
N ALA A 58 18.97 15.54 31.83
CA ALA A 58 17.53 15.37 31.56
C ALA A 58 16.86 16.69 31.22
N VAL A 59 17.18 17.77 31.93
CA VAL A 59 16.68 19.12 31.66
C VAL A 59 17.20 19.63 30.31
N ALA A 60 18.47 19.40 29.98
CA ALA A 60 19.03 19.76 28.68
C ALA A 60 18.34 19.01 27.52
N VAL A 61 18.09 17.70 27.67
CA VAL A 61 17.31 16.91 26.68
C VAL A 61 15.88 17.43 26.57
N THR A 62 15.26 17.82 27.68
CA THR A 62 13.87 18.32 27.69
C THR A 62 13.77 19.72 27.08
N LEU A 63 14.75 20.60 27.34
CA LEU A 63 14.86 21.93 26.74
C LEU A 63 15.20 21.85 25.25
N ASP A 64 16.05 20.91 24.82
CA ASP A 64 16.31 20.64 23.40
C ASP A 64 15.03 20.15 22.70
N ARG A 65 14.28 19.25 23.34
CA ARG A 65 12.95 18.81 22.86
C ARG A 65 11.95 19.96 22.78
N HIS A 66 11.92 20.84 23.77
CA HIS A 66 11.02 22.00 23.81
C HIS A 66 11.42 23.06 22.79
N ASN A 67 12.71 23.29 22.56
CA ASN A 67 13.21 24.19 21.51
C ASN A 67 12.96 23.62 20.11
N GLN A 68 13.09 22.30 19.90
CA GLN A 68 12.62 21.66 18.67
C GLN A 68 11.11 21.81 18.46
N GLN A 69 10.32 21.84 19.54
CA GLN A 69 8.87 22.00 19.49
C GLN A 69 8.43 23.47 19.28
N HIS A 70 9.23 24.45 19.70
CA HIS A 70 8.98 25.87 19.43
C HIS A 70 9.48 26.33 18.06
N ASP A 71 10.58 25.76 17.54
CA ASP A 71 11.06 26.03 16.17
C ASP A 71 10.15 25.39 15.10
N THR A 72 9.24 24.47 15.49
CA THR A 72 8.17 23.96 14.64
C THR A 72 6.92 24.86 14.56
N ASP A 73 6.79 25.90 15.40
CA ASP A 73 5.54 26.69 15.50
C ASP A 73 5.63 28.08 14.83
N LEU A 74 6.77 28.45 14.24
CA LEU A 74 6.95 29.71 13.51
C LEU A 74 7.61 29.56 12.11
N GLN A 75 7.63 28.35 11.56
CA GLN A 75 8.01 28.12 10.16
C GLN A 75 6.73 28.00 9.30
N PRO A 76 6.54 28.83 8.26
CA PRO A 76 5.44 28.65 7.32
C PRO A 76 5.58 27.25 6.70
N HIS A 77 4.53 26.43 6.84
CA HIS A 77 4.41 25.05 6.36
C HIS A 77 5.53 24.62 5.40
N LYS A 78 6.58 23.96 5.91
CA LYS A 78 7.37 23.05 5.06
C LYS A 78 6.38 22.01 4.56
N ASN A 79 5.94 22.14 3.31
CA ASN A 79 5.02 21.24 2.61
C ASN A 79 5.42 19.78 2.83
N LEU A 80 4.85 19.14 3.85
CA LEU A 80 4.93 17.70 4.01
C LEU A 80 4.16 17.12 2.82
N SER A 81 4.82 16.27 2.02
CA SER A 81 4.18 15.53 0.94
C SER A 81 2.87 14.89 1.44
N PRO A 82 1.74 15.06 0.73
CA PRO A 82 0.49 14.37 1.08
C PRO A 82 0.57 12.86 0.84
N ILE A 83 1.69 12.39 0.26
CA ILE A 83 1.92 11.01 -0.18
C ILE A 83 3.02 10.38 0.67
N ARG A 84 2.82 9.11 1.04
CA ARG A 84 3.77 8.27 1.77
C ARG A 84 4.08 7.00 0.99
N LEU A 85 5.34 6.57 0.99
CA LEU A 85 5.69 5.21 0.57
C LEU A 85 5.13 4.23 1.62
N ALA A 86 4.36 3.24 1.18
CA ALA A 86 3.70 2.26 2.04
C ALA A 86 4.39 0.89 2.00
N VAL A 87 4.60 0.34 0.80
CA VAL A 87 5.28 -0.95 0.59
C VAL A 87 6.35 -0.79 -0.48
N LEU A 88 7.62 -0.97 -0.10
CA LEU A 88 8.80 -0.90 -0.99
C LEU A 88 9.09 -2.27 -1.63
N GLU A 89 8.08 -2.91 -2.18
CA GLU A 89 8.19 -4.15 -2.94
C GLU A 89 7.46 -4.00 -4.28
N ASN A 90 7.55 -4.98 -5.18
CA ASN A 90 6.70 -4.96 -6.37
C ASN A 90 5.25 -5.30 -5.97
N PHE A 91 4.47 -4.26 -5.70
CA PHE A 91 3.08 -4.29 -5.24
C PHE A 91 2.18 -3.50 -6.21
N PRO A 92 1.96 -4.01 -7.43
CA PRO A 92 1.23 -3.26 -8.43
C PRO A 92 -0.27 -3.43 -8.33
N ASP A 93 -0.97 -2.35 -8.70
CA ASP A 93 -2.44 -2.35 -8.85
C ASP A 93 -3.14 -2.60 -7.51
N PRO A 94 -2.80 -1.82 -6.46
CA PRO A 94 -3.36 -2.05 -5.14
C PRO A 94 -4.84 -1.66 -5.10
N THR A 95 -5.71 -2.59 -4.72
CA THR A 95 -7.08 -2.27 -4.26
C THR A 95 -7.09 -2.16 -2.74
N LEU A 96 -7.92 -1.27 -2.19
CA LEU A 96 -8.03 -1.02 -0.75
C LEU A 96 -9.37 -1.53 -0.22
N TRP A 97 -9.33 -2.20 0.93
CA TRP A 97 -10.48 -2.55 1.73
C TRP A 97 -10.24 -2.15 3.18
N TYR A 98 -11.27 -1.71 3.88
CA TYR A 98 -11.21 -1.40 5.30
C TYR A 98 -12.28 -2.19 6.04
N ASN A 99 -11.88 -2.90 7.11
CA ASN A 99 -12.78 -3.62 7.99
C ASN A 99 -12.26 -3.58 9.43
N ASP A 100 -13.12 -3.20 10.38
CA ASP A 100 -12.88 -3.27 11.83
C ASP A 100 -11.49 -2.77 12.28
N GLY A 101 -11.10 -1.56 11.85
CA GLY A 101 -9.82 -0.96 12.24
C GLY A 101 -8.60 -1.43 11.44
N THR A 102 -8.78 -2.35 10.49
CA THR A 102 -7.70 -2.87 9.65
C THR A 102 -7.93 -2.53 8.19
N TYR A 103 -6.89 -1.97 7.58
CA TYR A 103 -6.78 -1.79 6.14
C TYR A 103 -6.13 -3.01 5.51
N TYR A 104 -6.68 -3.46 4.41
CA TYR A 104 -6.19 -4.55 3.59
C TYR A 104 -5.94 -3.99 2.19
N ALA A 105 -4.74 -4.19 1.66
CA ALA A 105 -4.39 -3.89 0.29
C ALA A 105 -4.14 -5.19 -0.45
N PHE A 106 -4.81 -5.42 -1.58
CA PHE A 106 -4.60 -6.58 -2.44
C PHE A 106 -3.99 -6.12 -3.75
N ALA A 107 -3.07 -6.89 -4.32
CA ALA A 107 -2.37 -6.48 -5.53
C ALA A 107 -2.10 -7.64 -6.49
N THR A 108 -1.83 -7.27 -7.74
CA THR A 108 -1.28 -8.12 -8.79
C THR A 108 -0.08 -8.94 -8.28
N ASN A 109 0.09 -10.17 -8.78
CA ASN A 109 1.27 -11.01 -8.51
C ASN A 109 2.60 -10.22 -8.58
N ASN A 110 3.47 -10.40 -7.58
CA ASN A 110 4.71 -9.62 -7.42
C ASN A 110 5.77 -9.87 -8.49
N ALA A 111 5.61 -10.83 -9.40
CA ALA A 111 6.46 -11.01 -10.57
C ALA A 111 6.05 -10.14 -11.76
N ALA A 112 4.90 -9.48 -11.71
CA ALA A 112 4.34 -8.78 -12.86
C ALA A 112 4.99 -7.41 -13.12
N GLY A 113 5.41 -7.21 -14.37
CA GLY A 113 5.67 -5.89 -14.93
C GLY A 113 6.91 -5.17 -14.38
N ILE A 114 7.92 -5.90 -13.89
CA ILE A 114 9.19 -5.33 -13.41
C ILE A 114 10.05 -4.91 -14.61
N LEU A 115 10.61 -3.71 -14.58
CA LEU A 115 11.55 -3.25 -15.60
C LEU A 115 13.00 -3.44 -15.11
N GLU A 116 13.93 -3.66 -16.03
CA GLU A 116 15.36 -3.74 -15.71
C GLU A 116 15.69 -4.77 -14.60
N GLN A 117 14.93 -5.87 -14.54
CA GLN A 117 15.14 -6.93 -13.56
C GLN A 117 16.52 -7.58 -13.74
N PRO A 118 17.31 -7.74 -12.66
CA PRO A 118 18.60 -8.45 -12.73
C PRO A 118 18.42 -9.91 -13.16
N LYS A 119 19.30 -10.40 -14.05
CA LYS A 119 19.22 -11.77 -14.62
C LYS A 119 19.29 -12.91 -13.59
N ASN A 120 19.89 -12.66 -12.42
CA ASN A 120 20.08 -13.63 -11.34
C ASN A 120 19.29 -13.26 -10.08
N PHE A 121 18.22 -12.47 -10.22
CA PHE A 121 17.38 -12.14 -9.08
C PHE A 121 16.68 -13.39 -8.55
N SER A 122 16.81 -13.63 -7.24
CA SER A 122 16.11 -14.67 -6.50
C SER A 122 15.68 -14.06 -5.18
N ALA A 123 14.38 -13.83 -5.01
CA ALA A 123 13.80 -13.47 -3.73
C ALA A 123 12.94 -14.60 -3.19
N TYR A 124 12.87 -14.68 -1.87
CA TYR A 124 11.93 -15.54 -1.18
C TYR A 124 10.50 -15.21 -1.65
N GLN A 125 9.75 -16.23 -2.08
CA GLN A 125 8.35 -16.13 -2.54
C GLN A 125 8.10 -15.26 -3.79
N TYR A 126 9.10 -15.04 -4.64
CA TYR A 126 8.93 -14.35 -5.91
C TYR A 126 7.98 -15.11 -6.85
N GLY A 127 6.89 -14.46 -7.22
CA GLY A 127 5.88 -14.94 -8.14
C GLY A 127 4.98 -16.04 -7.58
N THR A 128 5.08 -16.41 -6.30
CA THR A 128 4.37 -17.57 -5.76
C THR A 128 2.86 -17.39 -5.70
N SER A 129 2.38 -16.25 -5.17
CA SER A 129 0.94 -16.00 -4.98
C SER A 129 0.26 -15.53 -6.27
N ASN A 130 -0.96 -15.95 -6.54
CA ASN A 130 -1.79 -15.33 -7.58
C ASN A 130 -2.13 -13.87 -7.20
N VAL A 131 -2.54 -13.66 -5.94
CA VAL A 131 -2.81 -12.33 -5.37
C VAL A 131 -1.93 -12.15 -4.14
N GLN A 132 -1.29 -10.99 -4.01
CA GLN A 132 -0.56 -10.65 -2.79
C GLN A 132 -1.36 -9.68 -1.92
N ILE A 133 -1.10 -9.68 -0.62
CA ILE A 133 -1.84 -8.87 0.35
C ILE A 133 -0.90 -8.19 1.35
N ALA A 134 -1.20 -6.95 1.69
CA ALA A 134 -0.58 -6.21 2.77
C ALA A 134 -1.65 -5.65 3.72
N THR A 135 -1.34 -5.54 5.01
CA THR A 135 -2.28 -5.02 6.02
C THR A 135 -1.70 -3.86 6.81
N SER A 136 -2.56 -3.01 7.36
CA SER A 136 -2.19 -1.93 8.25
C SER A 136 -3.32 -1.61 9.23
N THR A 137 -3.00 -1.30 10.48
CA THR A 137 -4.00 -0.84 11.48
C THR A 137 -4.05 0.67 11.63
N ASN A 138 -3.13 1.39 10.99
CA ASN A 138 -3.01 2.85 11.11
C ASN A 138 -2.82 3.57 9.77
N PHE A 139 -2.91 2.84 8.65
CA PHE A 139 -2.72 3.32 7.27
C PHE A 139 -1.32 3.87 6.95
N VAL A 140 -0.39 3.81 7.92
CA VAL A 140 0.97 4.35 7.81
C VAL A 140 2.00 3.22 7.75
N ASN A 141 1.93 2.29 8.69
CA ASN A 141 2.84 1.14 8.76
C ASN A 141 2.13 -0.07 8.14
N TRP A 142 2.73 -0.60 7.07
CA TRP A 142 2.16 -1.71 6.31
C TRP A 142 3.00 -2.97 6.47
N THR A 143 2.33 -4.10 6.67
CA THR A 143 2.93 -5.42 6.72
C THR A 143 2.55 -6.18 5.46
N LEU A 144 3.51 -6.44 4.58
CA LEU A 144 3.32 -7.35 3.44
C LEU A 144 3.28 -8.79 3.96
N LEU A 145 2.21 -9.53 3.65
CA LEU A 145 2.08 -10.93 4.09
C LEU A 145 2.78 -11.88 3.14
N THR A 146 3.14 -13.06 3.65
CA THR A 146 3.79 -14.14 2.90
C THR A 146 2.82 -14.84 1.96
N SER A 147 3.33 -15.67 1.05
CA SER A 147 2.49 -16.44 0.11
C SER A 147 1.58 -17.47 0.77
N GLU A 148 1.76 -17.75 2.06
CA GLU A 148 0.82 -18.56 2.87
C GLU A 148 -0.54 -17.87 3.04
N HIS A 149 -0.58 -16.56 2.81
CA HIS A 149 -1.78 -15.73 2.86
C HIS A 149 -2.20 -15.28 1.45
N ASP A 150 -1.91 -16.07 0.41
CA ASP A 150 -2.47 -15.83 -0.93
C ASP A 150 -4.00 -15.80 -0.83
N PRO A 151 -4.65 -14.66 -1.09
CA PRO A 151 -6.10 -14.58 -1.03
C PRO A 151 -6.77 -15.44 -2.10
N LEU A 152 -6.10 -15.74 -3.21
CA LEU A 152 -6.64 -16.50 -4.34
C LEU A 152 -5.71 -17.69 -4.68
N PRO A 153 -5.56 -18.67 -3.78
CA PRO A 153 -4.63 -19.79 -4.00
C PRO A 153 -5.06 -20.66 -5.19
N ASP A 154 -6.38 -20.80 -5.38
CA ASP A 154 -6.99 -21.47 -6.51
C ASP A 154 -7.57 -20.48 -7.51
N ILE A 155 -7.54 -20.84 -8.80
CA ILE A 155 -8.04 -20.01 -9.91
C ILE A 155 -9.18 -20.71 -10.64
N GLY A 156 -10.02 -19.93 -11.32
CA GLY A 156 -11.15 -20.46 -12.08
C GLY A 156 -10.72 -21.49 -13.13
N LYS A 157 -11.59 -22.45 -13.44
CA LYS A 157 -11.30 -23.49 -14.44
C LYS A 157 -11.04 -22.92 -15.84
N TRP A 158 -11.57 -21.74 -16.14
CA TRP A 158 -11.37 -21.01 -17.39
C TRP A 158 -9.99 -20.36 -17.54
N VAL A 159 -9.21 -20.26 -16.45
CA VAL A 159 -7.89 -19.62 -16.40
C VAL A 159 -6.81 -20.59 -16.84
N THR A 160 -5.77 -20.13 -17.55
CA THR A 160 -4.61 -20.96 -17.87
C THR A 160 -3.88 -21.45 -16.60
N HIS A 161 -3.92 -22.77 -16.37
CA HIS A 161 -3.31 -23.44 -15.23
C HIS A 161 -1.82 -23.77 -15.39
N GLY A 162 -1.17 -24.07 -14.26
CA GLY A 162 0.20 -24.56 -14.15
C GLY A 162 1.25 -23.45 -14.03
N LEU A 163 2.52 -23.86 -14.05
CA LEU A 163 3.66 -22.97 -13.79
C LEU A 163 4.50 -22.76 -15.05
N THR A 164 5.14 -21.59 -15.14
CA THR A 164 6.14 -21.29 -16.17
C THR A 164 7.37 -22.20 -16.01
N LYS A 165 8.06 -22.45 -17.14
CA LYS A 165 9.35 -23.18 -17.11
C LYS A 165 10.46 -22.18 -16.80
N GLY A 166 11.24 -22.42 -15.76
CA GLY A 166 12.33 -21.54 -15.36
C GLY A 166 12.94 -21.93 -14.02
N LYS A 167 13.98 -21.19 -13.58
CA LYS A 167 14.59 -21.38 -12.26
C LYS A 167 13.62 -21.09 -11.12
N THR A 168 12.76 -20.08 -11.30
CA THR A 168 11.66 -19.77 -10.40
C THR A 168 10.35 -19.97 -11.16
N PRO A 169 9.61 -21.06 -10.88
CA PRO A 169 8.30 -21.29 -11.47
C PRO A 169 7.31 -20.22 -10.99
N ILE A 170 6.54 -19.65 -11.91
CA ILE A 170 5.52 -18.62 -11.63
C ILE A 170 4.17 -19.11 -12.20
N PRO A 171 3.02 -18.87 -11.54
CA PRO A 171 1.71 -19.16 -12.08
C PRO A 171 1.51 -18.60 -13.50
N LYS A 172 1.08 -19.46 -14.42
CA LYS A 172 0.69 -19.07 -15.79
C LYS A 172 -0.63 -18.31 -15.85
N SER A 173 -1.38 -18.32 -14.75
CA SER A 173 -2.63 -17.58 -14.58
C SER A 173 -2.45 -16.09 -14.86
N ALA A 174 -1.28 -15.55 -14.51
CA ALA A 174 -0.93 -14.14 -14.63
C ALA A 174 -2.05 -13.24 -14.05
N VAL A 175 -2.44 -13.51 -12.80
CA VAL A 175 -3.53 -12.78 -12.13
C VAL A 175 -3.13 -11.32 -11.88
N TRP A 176 -3.97 -10.39 -12.35
CA TRP A 176 -3.76 -8.95 -12.27
C TRP A 176 -4.96 -8.19 -11.68
N ALA A 177 -4.62 -7.07 -11.04
CA ALA A 177 -5.52 -6.01 -10.59
C ALA A 177 -6.78 -6.55 -9.89
N PRO A 178 -6.63 -7.20 -8.72
CA PRO A 178 -7.78 -7.66 -7.97
C PRO A 178 -8.61 -6.48 -7.48
N GLY A 179 -9.93 -6.64 -7.41
CA GLY A 179 -10.87 -5.71 -6.81
C GLY A 179 -11.75 -6.44 -5.80
N VAL A 180 -12.00 -5.85 -4.62
CA VAL A 180 -12.72 -6.53 -3.53
C VAL A 180 -13.95 -5.72 -3.12
N ILE A 181 -15.07 -6.40 -2.86
CA ILE A 181 -16.27 -5.80 -2.28
C ILE A 181 -17.00 -6.80 -1.40
N GLN A 182 -17.69 -6.34 -0.36
CA GLN A 182 -18.61 -7.16 0.40
C GLN A 182 -20.01 -7.12 -0.21
N ARG A 183 -20.60 -8.29 -0.49
CA ARG A 183 -22.02 -8.36 -0.88
C ARG A 183 -22.89 -8.45 0.38
N LYS A 184 -23.99 -7.68 0.38
CA LYS A 184 -24.85 -7.53 1.58
C LYS A 184 -25.80 -8.70 1.84
N THR A 185 -26.02 -9.57 0.85
CA THR A 185 -26.98 -10.68 0.96
C THR A 185 -26.58 -11.72 2.00
N ASP A 186 -25.28 -11.92 2.20
CA ASP A 186 -24.72 -12.92 3.12
C ASP A 186 -23.39 -12.49 3.76
N ASN A 187 -23.03 -11.21 3.63
CA ASN A 187 -21.79 -10.60 4.15
C ASN A 187 -20.49 -11.23 3.64
N LYS A 188 -20.54 -12.04 2.58
CA LYS A 188 -19.33 -12.57 1.96
C LYS A 188 -18.59 -11.50 1.16
N LEU A 189 -17.27 -11.61 1.13
CA LEU A 189 -16.46 -10.80 0.23
C LEU A 189 -16.37 -11.47 -1.14
N LEU A 190 -16.38 -10.64 -2.17
CA LEU A 190 -16.14 -11.01 -3.56
C LEU A 190 -14.82 -10.41 -3.98
N MET A 191 -13.96 -11.22 -4.58
CA MET A 191 -12.76 -10.77 -5.28
C MET A 191 -12.96 -10.93 -6.78
N TYR A 192 -12.88 -9.85 -7.52
CA TYR A 192 -12.79 -9.86 -8.97
C TYR A 192 -11.32 -9.76 -9.37
N TYR A 193 -10.94 -10.41 -10.46
CA TYR A 193 -9.55 -10.42 -10.91
C TYR A 193 -9.47 -10.62 -12.42
N SER A 194 -8.37 -10.15 -13.01
CA SER A 194 -8.06 -10.43 -14.42
C SER A 194 -7.13 -11.64 -14.47
N ALA A 195 -7.34 -12.59 -15.38
CA ALA A 195 -6.39 -13.69 -15.61
C ALA A 195 -6.36 -14.14 -17.07
N SER A 196 -5.27 -14.79 -17.46
CA SER A 196 -5.08 -15.32 -18.82
C SER A 196 -6.10 -16.41 -19.12
N ALA A 197 -6.97 -16.19 -20.11
CA ALA A 197 -7.94 -17.19 -20.53
C ALA A 197 -7.25 -18.44 -21.12
N HIS A 198 -7.88 -19.61 -20.98
CA HIS A 198 -7.39 -20.86 -21.58
C HIS A 198 -7.17 -20.75 -23.09
N ALA A 199 -6.07 -21.33 -23.58
CA ALA A 199 -5.59 -21.20 -24.96
C ALA A 199 -6.59 -21.66 -26.04
N GLU A 200 -7.47 -22.63 -25.74
CA GLU A 200 -8.46 -23.16 -26.69
C GLU A 200 -9.51 -22.11 -27.12
N GLY A 201 -9.67 -21.02 -26.36
CA GLY A 201 -10.54 -19.90 -26.71
C GLY A 201 -9.84 -18.69 -27.35
N ASN A 202 -8.51 -18.72 -27.53
CA ASN A 202 -7.75 -17.54 -27.95
C ASN A 202 -7.36 -17.59 -29.45
N ALA A 203 -8.14 -16.89 -30.28
CA ALA A 203 -7.85 -16.71 -31.71
C ALA A 203 -7.11 -15.40 -32.05
N THR A 204 -6.65 -14.63 -31.06
CA THR A 204 -6.08 -13.29 -31.31
C THR A 204 -4.56 -13.25 -31.26
N THR A 205 -3.99 -12.42 -32.13
CA THR A 205 -2.55 -12.16 -32.16
C THR A 205 -2.25 -10.89 -31.36
N GLY A 206 -1.58 -11.02 -30.21
CA GLY A 206 -1.16 -9.87 -29.41
C GLY A 206 -0.24 -8.90 -30.17
N ALA A 207 -0.38 -7.60 -29.88
CA ALA A 207 0.35 -6.51 -30.50
C ALA A 207 1.86 -6.61 -30.23
N HIS A 208 2.68 -6.10 -31.15
CA HIS A 208 4.12 -6.00 -30.90
C HIS A 208 4.42 -4.85 -29.93
N VAL A 209 5.14 -5.13 -28.85
CA VAL A 209 5.56 -4.13 -27.86
C VAL A 209 7.05 -3.83 -27.99
N THR A 210 7.49 -2.67 -27.50
CA THR A 210 8.89 -2.21 -27.63
C THR A 210 9.88 -3.04 -26.81
N ALA A 211 9.43 -3.73 -25.75
CA ALA A 211 10.20 -4.80 -25.14
C ALA A 211 10.12 -6.05 -26.02
N LYS A 212 11.24 -6.75 -26.26
CA LYS A 212 11.31 -7.93 -27.14
C LYS A 212 10.10 -8.87 -26.90
N GLY A 213 9.13 -8.88 -27.83
CA GLY A 213 7.96 -9.75 -27.74
C GLY A 213 6.65 -9.12 -28.23
N ARG A 214 5.56 -9.79 -27.87
CA ARG A 214 4.18 -9.35 -28.08
C ARG A 214 3.52 -9.10 -26.72
N HIS A 215 2.43 -8.35 -26.73
CA HIS A 215 1.51 -8.31 -25.59
C HIS A 215 1.09 -9.73 -25.21
N PRO A 216 0.86 -9.98 -23.91
CA PRO A 216 0.46 -11.29 -23.43
C PRO A 216 -0.90 -11.71 -23.98
N VAL A 217 -1.23 -12.99 -23.81
CA VAL A 217 -2.56 -13.53 -24.10
C VAL A 217 -3.62 -12.62 -23.47
N PRO A 218 -4.70 -12.26 -24.19
CA PRO A 218 -5.78 -11.49 -23.61
C PRO A 218 -6.29 -12.09 -22.30
N HIS A 219 -6.46 -11.20 -21.33
CA HIS A 219 -7.06 -11.54 -20.06
C HIS A 219 -8.58 -11.46 -20.13
N CYS A 220 -9.21 -12.20 -19.24
CA CYS A 220 -10.64 -12.10 -18.95
C CYS A 220 -10.83 -11.84 -17.46
N ILE A 221 -12.03 -11.39 -17.09
CA ILE A 221 -12.38 -11.08 -15.71
C ILE A 221 -13.09 -12.27 -15.10
N GLY A 222 -12.59 -12.76 -13.97
CA GLY A 222 -13.26 -13.72 -13.12
C GLY A 222 -13.68 -13.11 -11.79
N ALA A 223 -14.33 -13.95 -10.98
CA ALA A 223 -14.67 -13.66 -9.60
C ALA A 223 -14.30 -14.85 -8.69
N ALA A 224 -14.22 -14.57 -7.40
CA ALA A 224 -14.03 -15.55 -6.33
C ALA A 224 -14.79 -15.07 -5.10
N VAL A 225 -15.25 -16.00 -4.28
CA VAL A 225 -16.10 -15.73 -3.11
C VAL A 225 -15.34 -16.14 -1.85
N SER A 226 -15.33 -15.30 -0.82
CA SER A 226 -14.62 -15.62 0.42
C SER A 226 -15.16 -16.90 1.06
N SER A 227 -14.23 -17.78 1.46
CA SER A 227 -14.54 -18.99 2.21
C SER A 227 -14.78 -18.66 3.69
N THR A 228 -14.22 -17.55 4.16
CA THR A 228 -14.29 -17.07 5.55
C THR A 228 -14.86 -15.65 5.60
N SER A 229 -15.03 -15.12 6.82
CA SER A 229 -15.37 -13.72 7.08
C SER A 229 -14.15 -12.79 7.14
N ASP A 230 -12.93 -13.34 7.09
CA ASP A 230 -11.71 -12.53 7.08
C ASP A 230 -11.52 -11.95 5.66
N PRO A 231 -11.43 -10.61 5.50
CA PRO A 231 -11.12 -10.01 4.21
C PRO A 231 -9.86 -10.56 3.55
N ALA A 232 -8.88 -11.05 4.32
CA ALA A 232 -7.67 -11.66 3.78
C ALA A 232 -7.92 -12.96 2.98
N GLY A 233 -9.10 -13.57 3.10
CA GLY A 233 -9.48 -14.77 2.37
C GLY A 233 -9.30 -16.07 3.17
N PRO A 234 -9.06 -17.20 2.49
CA PRO A 234 -8.98 -17.37 1.04
C PRO A 234 -10.33 -17.14 0.33
N TYR A 235 -10.26 -17.02 -0.99
CA TYR A 235 -11.40 -16.86 -1.89
C TYR A 235 -11.50 -18.05 -2.86
N ASP A 236 -12.68 -18.65 -2.94
CA ASP A 236 -12.99 -19.76 -3.85
C ASP A 236 -13.43 -19.23 -5.22
N PRO A 237 -12.71 -19.54 -6.32
CA PRO A 237 -13.00 -18.99 -7.64
C PRO A 237 -14.30 -19.55 -8.23
N VAL A 238 -15.04 -18.71 -8.95
CA VAL A 238 -16.17 -19.17 -9.77
C VAL A 238 -15.66 -19.84 -11.06
N PRO A 239 -16.38 -20.84 -11.59
CA PRO A 239 -15.86 -21.69 -12.67
C PRO A 239 -15.79 -21.01 -14.04
N GLU A 240 -16.53 -19.92 -14.26
CA GLU A 240 -16.66 -19.21 -15.55
C GLU A 240 -16.26 -17.73 -15.42
N PRO A 241 -15.73 -17.11 -16.48
CA PRO A 241 -15.41 -15.68 -16.47
C PRO A 241 -16.68 -14.83 -16.53
N LEU A 242 -16.67 -13.66 -15.88
CA LEU A 242 -17.74 -12.66 -15.93
C LEU A 242 -17.69 -11.81 -17.20
N ALA A 243 -16.48 -11.51 -17.72
CA ALA A 243 -16.31 -10.75 -18.95
C ALA A 243 -15.07 -11.23 -19.71
N CYS A 244 -15.27 -11.65 -20.98
CA CYS A 244 -14.18 -12.20 -21.79
C CYS A 244 -14.25 -11.75 -23.27
N PRO A 245 -14.15 -10.44 -23.57
CA PRO A 245 -14.25 -9.91 -24.93
C PRO A 245 -12.92 -10.05 -25.69
N ILE A 246 -12.46 -11.29 -25.89
CA ILE A 246 -11.16 -11.61 -26.54
C ILE A 246 -10.99 -10.91 -27.89
N ALA A 247 -12.05 -10.84 -28.71
CA ALA A 247 -12.02 -10.16 -30.02
C ALA A 247 -11.74 -8.65 -29.93
N GLN A 248 -11.91 -8.03 -28.76
CA GLN A 248 -11.58 -6.62 -28.49
C GLN A 248 -10.26 -6.47 -27.72
N GLY A 249 -9.48 -7.54 -27.56
CA GLY A 249 -8.23 -7.55 -26.79
C GLY A 249 -8.37 -8.08 -25.37
N GLY A 250 -9.58 -8.51 -24.95
CA GLY A 250 -9.85 -9.00 -23.60
C GLY A 250 -10.33 -7.89 -22.65
N ALA A 251 -10.44 -8.24 -21.37
CA ALA A 251 -10.85 -7.33 -20.32
C ALA A 251 -9.94 -7.46 -19.09
N ILE A 252 -9.59 -6.32 -18.51
CA ILE A 252 -8.73 -6.22 -17.32
C ILE A 252 -9.23 -5.16 -16.35
N ASP A 253 -8.56 -5.09 -15.20
CA ASP A 253 -8.73 -4.11 -14.13
C ASP A 253 -10.18 -4.03 -13.61
N PRO A 254 -10.75 -5.16 -13.15
CA PRO A 254 -12.06 -5.14 -12.51
C PRO A 254 -12.04 -4.35 -11.20
N ALA A 255 -12.90 -3.34 -11.09
CA ALA A 255 -13.11 -2.58 -9.87
C ALA A 255 -14.61 -2.58 -9.51
N PRO A 256 -15.00 -3.28 -8.42
CA PRO A 256 -16.38 -3.34 -7.99
C PRO A 256 -16.84 -2.04 -7.32
N PHE A 257 -18.12 -1.74 -7.42
CA PHE A 257 -18.77 -0.59 -6.79
C PHE A 257 -20.17 -0.97 -6.32
N ALA A 258 -20.52 -0.54 -5.10
CA ALA A 258 -21.89 -0.62 -4.60
C ALA A 258 -22.50 0.79 -4.58
N ASP A 259 -23.63 0.97 -5.26
CA ASP A 259 -24.36 2.24 -5.25
C ASP A 259 -25.15 2.42 -3.94
N LYS A 260 -25.69 3.62 -3.73
CA LYS A 260 -26.41 4.00 -2.51
C LYS A 260 -27.61 3.10 -2.17
N ASP A 261 -28.21 2.47 -3.17
CA ASP A 261 -29.35 1.54 -3.02
C ASP A 261 -28.91 0.08 -2.83
N GLY A 262 -27.60 -0.19 -2.80
CA GLY A 262 -27.03 -1.53 -2.71
C GLY A 262 -26.87 -2.23 -4.06
N THR A 263 -27.22 -1.59 -5.19
CA THR A 263 -26.97 -2.15 -6.52
C THR A 263 -25.48 -2.34 -6.73
N LEU A 264 -25.08 -3.54 -7.15
CA LEU A 264 -23.71 -3.87 -7.47
C LEU A 264 -23.40 -3.58 -8.93
N TYR A 265 -22.25 -2.93 -9.14
CA TYR A 265 -21.67 -2.68 -10.44
C TYR A 265 -20.23 -3.18 -10.47
N LEU A 266 -19.78 -3.59 -11.65
CA LEU A 266 -18.38 -3.88 -11.93
C LEU A 266 -17.89 -2.96 -13.04
N THR A 267 -16.93 -2.10 -12.71
CA THR A 267 -16.20 -1.34 -13.73
C THR A 267 -14.98 -2.12 -14.20
N TYR A 268 -14.62 -1.99 -15.47
CA TYR A 268 -13.43 -2.62 -16.01
C TYR A 268 -12.99 -2.00 -17.34
N LYS A 269 -11.78 -2.32 -17.79
CA LYS A 269 -11.25 -1.90 -19.09
C LYS A 269 -11.42 -2.98 -20.14
N ILE A 270 -11.78 -2.59 -21.37
CA ILE A 270 -11.48 -3.40 -22.56
C ILE A 270 -10.01 -3.18 -22.94
N ASP A 271 -9.21 -4.24 -22.95
CA ASP A 271 -7.76 -4.18 -23.18
C ASP A 271 -7.42 -4.07 -24.67
N GLY A 272 -8.01 -3.10 -25.38
CA GLY A 272 -7.83 -2.94 -26.82
C GLY A 272 -6.38 -2.70 -27.25
N ASN A 273 -5.53 -2.17 -26.36
CA ASN A 273 -4.09 -2.09 -26.61
C ASN A 273 -3.42 -3.46 -26.77
N ASN A 274 -4.02 -4.54 -26.28
CA ASN A 274 -3.54 -5.91 -26.49
C ASN A 274 -3.49 -6.28 -27.98
N ILE A 275 -4.43 -5.77 -28.78
CA ILE A 275 -4.52 -5.99 -30.23
C ILE A 275 -4.15 -4.74 -31.04
N GLY A 276 -3.45 -3.79 -30.42
CA GLY A 276 -2.98 -2.58 -31.09
C GLY A 276 -1.90 -2.81 -32.15
N HIS A 277 -1.51 -1.74 -32.84
CA HIS A 277 -0.53 -1.82 -33.94
C HIS A 277 0.91 -1.55 -33.48
N GLY A 278 1.13 -1.60 -32.16
CA GLY A 278 2.42 -1.54 -31.51
C GLY A 278 2.83 -0.15 -31.02
N GLY A 279 4.08 -0.04 -30.58
CA GLY A 279 4.61 1.16 -29.91
C GLY A 279 4.48 1.08 -28.39
N LEU A 280 4.40 2.24 -27.73
CA LEU A 280 4.36 2.30 -26.27
C LEU A 280 3.05 1.67 -25.76
N CYS A 281 3.16 0.71 -24.83
CA CYS A 281 2.05 -0.12 -24.38
C CYS A 281 1.22 -0.73 -25.54
N GLY A 282 1.82 -0.96 -26.71
CA GLY A 282 1.18 -1.64 -27.85
C GLY A 282 0.20 -0.79 -28.66
N ASN A 283 0.00 0.49 -28.33
CA ASN A 283 -1.10 1.28 -28.88
C ASN A 283 -0.74 2.75 -29.18
N THR A 284 0.48 3.01 -29.67
CA THR A 284 0.86 4.37 -30.16
C THR A 284 1.08 4.43 -31.67
N ARG A 285 0.98 3.31 -32.38
CA ARG A 285 1.01 3.26 -33.85
C ARG A 285 -0.42 3.19 -34.38
N ALA A 286 -0.74 4.05 -35.35
CA ALA A 286 -2.06 4.09 -35.95
C ALA A 286 -2.36 2.84 -36.81
N PRO A 287 -3.64 2.45 -36.96
CA PRO A 287 -4.80 3.01 -36.27
C PRO A 287 -4.79 2.66 -34.77
N ILE A 288 -5.07 3.64 -33.91
CA ILE A 288 -5.02 3.41 -32.46
C ILE A 288 -6.32 2.73 -32.01
N VAL A 289 -6.21 1.62 -31.29
CA VAL A 289 -7.37 0.84 -30.82
C VAL A 289 -8.00 1.51 -29.59
N PRO A 290 -9.34 1.57 -29.47
CA PRO A 290 -10.02 2.07 -28.26
C PRO A 290 -9.66 1.28 -26.99
N THR A 291 -9.73 1.90 -25.82
CA THR A 291 -9.59 1.21 -24.52
C THR A 291 -10.68 1.68 -23.56
N PRO A 292 -11.97 1.42 -23.87
CA PRO A 292 -13.08 1.95 -23.11
C PRO A 292 -13.18 1.34 -21.71
N LEU A 293 -13.59 2.17 -20.76
CA LEU A 293 -14.04 1.76 -19.43
C LEU A 293 -15.52 1.41 -19.50
N LYS A 294 -15.84 0.20 -19.05
CA LYS A 294 -17.17 -0.38 -19.03
C LYS A 294 -17.77 -0.33 -17.63
N LEU A 295 -19.09 -0.31 -17.56
CA LEU A 295 -19.89 -0.49 -16.35
C LEU A 295 -20.87 -1.64 -16.57
N GLN A 296 -20.74 -2.70 -15.78
CA GLN A 296 -21.61 -3.86 -15.79
C GLN A 296 -22.50 -3.85 -14.54
N LYS A 297 -23.82 -3.78 -14.73
CA LYS A 297 -24.77 -3.97 -13.62
C LYS A 297 -24.87 -5.46 -13.26
N LEU A 298 -24.80 -5.79 -11.98
CA LEU A 298 -24.84 -7.14 -11.45
C LEU A 298 -26.11 -7.39 -10.63
N ALA A 299 -26.49 -8.66 -10.51
CA ALA A 299 -27.51 -9.11 -9.57
C ALA A 299 -27.00 -8.98 -8.13
N PRO A 300 -27.87 -9.09 -7.11
CA PRO A 300 -27.48 -8.99 -5.71
C PRO A 300 -26.42 -10.02 -5.26
N ASP A 301 -26.26 -11.12 -6.00
CA ASP A 301 -25.20 -12.12 -5.76
C ASP A 301 -23.79 -11.59 -6.09
N GLY A 302 -23.69 -10.49 -6.84
CA GLY A 302 -22.45 -9.90 -7.35
C GLY A 302 -21.75 -10.71 -8.43
N LEU A 303 -22.39 -11.75 -8.96
CA LEU A 303 -21.79 -12.69 -9.90
C LEU A 303 -22.54 -12.74 -11.24
N THR A 304 -23.84 -12.41 -11.24
CA THR A 304 -24.69 -12.53 -12.43
C THR A 304 -24.85 -11.18 -13.14
N PRO A 305 -24.36 -11.00 -14.39
CA PRO A 305 -24.65 -9.82 -15.21
C PRO A 305 -26.14 -9.68 -15.51
N LEU A 306 -26.73 -8.50 -15.27
CA LEU A 306 -28.17 -8.26 -15.51
C LEU A 306 -28.48 -7.65 -16.88
N ALA A 307 -27.49 -7.07 -17.55
CA ALA A 307 -27.62 -6.41 -18.85
C ALA A 307 -26.28 -6.40 -19.59
N ALA A 308 -26.26 -5.96 -20.85
CA ALA A 308 -25.01 -5.67 -21.53
C ALA A 308 -24.25 -4.50 -20.83
N PRO A 309 -22.92 -4.55 -20.76
CA PRO A 309 -22.13 -3.48 -20.15
C PRO A 309 -22.17 -2.20 -21.00
N ILE A 310 -22.29 -1.05 -20.35
CA ILE A 310 -22.26 0.25 -21.04
C ILE A 310 -20.84 0.84 -21.01
N THR A 311 -20.47 1.64 -22.01
CA THR A 311 -19.24 2.45 -21.95
C THR A 311 -19.50 3.71 -21.14
N ILE A 312 -18.70 3.95 -20.10
CA ILE A 312 -18.81 5.15 -19.26
C ILE A 312 -17.70 6.18 -19.53
N LEU A 313 -16.58 5.74 -20.11
CA LEU A 313 -15.49 6.61 -20.56
C LEU A 313 -14.65 5.87 -21.61
N ASP A 314 -14.04 6.59 -22.55
CA ASP A 314 -13.02 6.04 -23.45
C ASP A 314 -11.84 7.01 -23.56
N ARG A 315 -10.69 6.52 -24.03
CA ARG A 315 -9.49 7.33 -24.22
C ARG A 315 -9.73 8.41 -25.30
N THR A 316 -9.06 9.53 -25.11
CA THR A 316 -8.91 10.58 -26.12
C THR A 316 -7.43 10.68 -26.51
N ALA A 317 -7.10 11.53 -27.48
CA ALA A 317 -5.71 11.75 -27.87
C ALA A 317 -4.83 12.22 -26.70
N SER A 318 -5.38 12.98 -25.74
CA SER A 318 -4.63 13.53 -24.59
C SER A 318 -4.32 12.49 -23.51
N ASP A 319 -4.84 11.27 -23.62
CA ASP A 319 -4.53 10.16 -22.72
C ASP A 319 -3.35 9.30 -23.22
N GLY A 320 -2.89 9.56 -24.45
CA GLY A 320 -1.85 8.75 -25.08
C GLY A 320 -2.38 7.38 -25.50
N PRO A 321 -1.62 6.29 -25.25
CA PRO A 321 -1.94 4.97 -25.79
C PRO A 321 -3.22 4.35 -25.21
N LEU A 322 -3.59 4.65 -23.98
CA LEU A 322 -4.70 4.00 -23.28
C LEU A 322 -5.20 4.80 -22.08
N ILE A 323 -6.42 4.44 -21.64
CA ILE A 323 -6.89 4.63 -20.27
C ILE A 323 -7.17 3.26 -19.64
N GLU A 324 -6.98 3.13 -18.33
CA GLU A 324 -7.13 1.86 -17.59
C GLU A 324 -7.35 2.05 -16.09
N ALA A 325 -7.40 0.95 -15.34
CA ALA A 325 -7.57 0.93 -13.88
C ALA A 325 -8.67 1.86 -13.36
N PRO A 326 -9.95 1.62 -13.74
CA PRO A 326 -11.06 2.41 -13.22
C PRO A 326 -11.19 2.23 -11.70
N ALA A 327 -11.52 3.31 -10.98
CA ALA A 327 -12.01 3.22 -9.61
C ALA A 327 -13.17 4.20 -9.45
N LEU A 328 -14.36 3.66 -9.21
CA LEU A 328 -15.59 4.42 -9.07
C LEU A 328 -15.93 4.60 -7.59
N ILE A 329 -16.07 5.85 -7.16
CA ILE A 329 -16.41 6.22 -5.78
C ILE A 329 -17.54 7.24 -5.81
N ARG A 330 -18.38 7.26 -4.78
CA ARG A 330 -19.41 8.29 -4.59
C ARG A 330 -19.02 9.15 -3.38
N SER A 331 -18.86 10.46 -3.57
CA SER A 331 -18.60 11.39 -2.47
C SER A 331 -19.81 11.48 -1.53
N HIS A 332 -19.61 12.05 -0.34
CA HIS A 332 -20.72 12.29 0.61
C HIS A 332 -21.78 13.25 0.05
N GLU A 333 -21.37 14.21 -0.79
CA GLU A 333 -22.28 15.10 -1.53
C GLU A 333 -23.07 14.37 -2.63
N GLY A 334 -22.72 13.12 -2.91
CA GLY A 334 -23.43 12.25 -3.84
C GLY A 334 -22.98 12.34 -5.29
N ILE A 335 -21.82 12.94 -5.54
CA ILE A 335 -21.19 13.01 -6.86
C ILE A 335 -20.39 11.74 -7.09
N TYR A 336 -20.52 11.16 -8.27
CA TYR A 336 -19.75 9.99 -8.67
C TYR A 336 -18.42 10.44 -9.27
N PHE A 337 -17.32 9.93 -8.74
CA PHE A 337 -15.95 10.14 -9.21
C PHE A 337 -15.44 8.83 -9.82
N LEU A 338 -15.13 8.87 -11.12
CA LEU A 338 -14.44 7.80 -11.82
C LEU A 338 -12.97 8.20 -11.95
N PHE A 339 -12.12 7.68 -11.08
CA PHE A 339 -10.67 7.72 -11.27
C PHE A 339 -10.28 6.75 -12.37
N TYR A 340 -9.26 7.12 -13.15
CA TYR A 340 -8.68 6.26 -14.16
C TYR A 340 -7.22 6.65 -14.38
N SER A 341 -6.41 5.67 -14.76
CA SER A 341 -5.04 5.91 -15.19
C SER A 341 -4.97 6.15 -16.68
N SER A 342 -4.07 7.03 -17.13
CA SER A 342 -3.80 7.28 -18.54
C SER A 342 -2.31 7.19 -18.83
N GLY A 343 -1.92 6.88 -20.06
CA GLY A 343 -0.51 6.72 -20.44
C GLY A 343 -0.05 5.26 -20.42
N CYS A 344 1.21 5.00 -20.07
CA CYS A 344 1.75 3.64 -20.03
C CYS A 344 2.56 3.39 -18.75
N THR A 345 2.20 2.37 -17.96
CA THR A 345 2.89 1.98 -16.69
C THR A 345 4.40 1.72 -16.81
N ARG A 346 4.91 1.63 -18.05
CA ARG A 346 6.31 1.42 -18.39
C ARG A 346 7.03 2.71 -18.82
N SER A 347 6.40 3.87 -18.61
CA SER A 347 6.88 5.19 -19.04
C SER A 347 6.43 6.28 -18.07
N PRO A 348 7.19 7.39 -17.93
CA PRO A 348 6.76 8.55 -17.14
C PRO A 348 5.44 9.21 -17.59
N THR A 349 4.88 8.80 -18.73
CA THR A 349 3.56 9.25 -19.20
C THR A 349 2.40 8.75 -18.35
N TYR A 350 2.58 7.70 -17.53
CA TYR A 350 1.51 7.18 -16.67
C TYR A 350 1.11 8.18 -15.58
N ASN A 351 -0.19 8.44 -15.44
CA ASN A 351 -0.75 9.41 -14.49
C ASN A 351 -2.20 9.05 -14.14
N VAL A 352 -2.71 9.61 -13.04
CA VAL A 352 -4.10 9.45 -12.59
C VAL A 352 -4.91 10.70 -12.91
N LYS A 353 -6.05 10.51 -13.57
CA LYS A 353 -7.06 11.53 -13.81
C LYS A 353 -8.39 11.07 -13.22
N TYR A 354 -9.38 11.94 -13.23
CA TYR A 354 -10.74 11.57 -12.88
C TYR A 354 -11.77 12.32 -13.73
N ALA A 355 -12.97 11.74 -13.77
CA ALA A 355 -14.17 12.35 -14.32
C ALA A 355 -15.31 12.26 -13.31
N THR A 356 -16.28 13.17 -13.39
CA THR A 356 -17.42 13.22 -12.45
C THR A 356 -18.77 13.09 -13.15
N ALA A 357 -19.76 12.54 -12.44
CA ALA A 357 -21.14 12.40 -12.91
C ALA A 357 -22.14 12.55 -11.76
N ASP A 358 -23.39 12.85 -12.09
CA ASP A 358 -24.50 12.93 -11.11
C ASP A 358 -25.19 11.58 -10.90
N THR A 359 -24.93 10.61 -11.80
CA THR A 359 -25.42 9.23 -11.68
C THR A 359 -24.29 8.26 -11.98
N VAL A 360 -24.41 7.05 -11.43
CA VAL A 360 -23.44 5.95 -11.62
C VAL A 360 -23.19 5.63 -13.11
N THR A 361 -24.21 5.79 -13.97
CA THR A 361 -24.13 5.49 -15.41
C THR A 361 -23.55 6.64 -16.24
N GLY A 362 -23.19 7.77 -15.63
CA GLY A 362 -22.71 8.95 -16.34
C GLY A 362 -23.85 9.88 -16.83
N PRO A 363 -23.59 10.72 -17.85
CA PRO A 363 -22.30 10.88 -18.53
C PRO A 363 -21.21 11.41 -17.61
N TYR A 364 -19.98 10.91 -17.77
CA TYR A 364 -18.82 11.35 -16.98
C TYR A 364 -18.12 12.53 -17.67
N THR A 365 -18.03 13.65 -16.96
CA THR A 365 -17.31 14.85 -17.38
C THR A 365 -15.91 14.83 -16.79
N ARG A 366 -14.89 14.77 -17.66
CA ARG A 366 -13.47 14.79 -17.25
C ARG A 366 -13.15 16.07 -16.50
N SER A 367 -12.34 15.97 -15.46
CA SER A 367 -11.85 17.17 -14.77
C SER A 367 -11.04 18.04 -15.72
N ALA A 368 -11.20 19.36 -15.60
CA ALA A 368 -10.38 20.35 -16.30
C ALA A 368 -9.03 20.60 -15.62
N THR A 369 -8.81 20.07 -14.41
CA THR A 369 -7.57 20.24 -13.64
C THR A 369 -6.45 19.34 -14.16
N THR A 370 -5.22 19.60 -13.68
CA THR A 370 -4.08 18.69 -13.89
C THR A 370 -4.38 17.29 -13.35
N PRO A 371 -3.66 16.26 -13.84
CA PRO A 371 -3.71 14.93 -13.24
C PRO A 371 -3.52 14.97 -11.72
N VAL A 372 -4.25 14.12 -11.00
CA VAL A 372 -4.19 13.99 -9.54
C VAL A 372 -2.81 13.49 -9.11
N LEU A 373 -2.27 12.53 -9.86
CA LEU A 373 -0.94 11.97 -9.67
C LEU A 373 -0.23 11.93 -11.02
N GLN A 374 1.03 12.37 -11.08
CA GLN A 374 1.84 12.34 -12.30
C GLN A 374 3.34 12.27 -11.98
N SER A 375 4.13 11.84 -12.96
CA SER A 375 5.59 11.82 -12.83
C SER A 375 6.16 13.21 -12.53
N GLY A 376 7.16 13.26 -11.65
CA GLY A 376 7.80 14.50 -11.19
C GLY A 376 7.09 15.15 -9.99
N ALA A 377 5.79 14.92 -9.80
CA ALA A 377 5.08 15.39 -8.61
C ALA A 377 5.48 14.54 -7.39
N TRP A 378 5.91 15.20 -6.31
CA TRP A 378 6.36 14.55 -5.05
C TRP A 378 7.41 13.44 -5.25
N GLY A 379 8.21 13.51 -6.30
CA GLY A 379 9.23 12.49 -6.63
C GLY A 379 8.67 11.19 -7.19
N LEU A 380 7.40 11.16 -7.61
CA LEU A 380 6.78 9.99 -8.22
C LEU A 380 7.28 9.78 -9.66
N GLU A 381 7.31 8.52 -10.08
CA GLU A 381 7.47 8.15 -11.48
C GLU A 381 6.34 7.19 -11.87
N ALA A 382 5.66 7.49 -12.97
CA ALA A 382 4.57 6.69 -13.52
C ALA A 382 3.53 6.25 -12.46
N PRO A 383 2.99 7.17 -11.62
CA PRO A 383 2.01 6.79 -10.61
C PRO A 383 0.66 6.48 -11.25
N GLY A 384 -0.03 5.48 -10.72
CA GLY A 384 -1.38 5.14 -11.14
C GLY A 384 -1.91 3.88 -10.50
N SER A 385 -3.00 3.37 -11.07
CA SER A 385 -3.79 2.24 -10.56
C SER A 385 -4.16 2.42 -9.08
N VAL A 386 -5.30 3.05 -8.83
CA VAL A 386 -5.69 3.50 -7.49
C VAL A 386 -6.73 2.57 -6.87
N GLY A 387 -6.55 2.28 -5.58
CA GLY A 387 -7.55 1.70 -4.71
C GLY A 387 -8.03 2.75 -3.72
N VAL A 388 -9.34 3.00 -3.66
CA VAL A 388 -9.92 4.01 -2.78
C VAL A 388 -10.99 3.38 -1.90
N HIS A 389 -10.94 3.66 -0.61
CA HIS A 389 -11.94 3.18 0.34
C HIS A 389 -12.18 4.22 1.45
N GLU A 390 -13.40 4.28 1.95
CA GLU A 390 -13.75 5.11 3.11
C GLU A 390 -13.38 4.37 4.41
N ASP A 391 -12.79 5.07 5.38
CA ASP A 391 -12.46 4.51 6.69
C ASP A 391 -13.56 4.78 7.74
N ALA A 392 -13.42 4.25 8.96
CA ALA A 392 -14.40 4.44 10.03
C ALA A 392 -14.60 5.90 10.46
N SER A 393 -13.68 6.82 10.12
CA SER A 393 -13.84 8.25 10.40
C SER A 393 -14.64 8.99 9.31
N GLY A 394 -15.05 8.28 8.26
CA GLY A 394 -15.63 8.86 7.05
C GLY A 394 -14.59 9.45 6.10
N GLY A 395 -13.29 9.28 6.39
CA GLY A 395 -12.22 9.78 5.55
C GLY A 395 -11.98 8.85 4.36
N PHE A 396 -11.81 9.40 3.16
CA PHE A 396 -11.40 8.60 2.01
C PHE A 396 -9.88 8.41 2.01
N ARG A 397 -9.47 7.15 1.87
CA ARG A 397 -8.09 6.71 1.77
C ARG A 397 -7.80 6.19 0.39
N MET A 398 -6.63 6.51 -0.14
CA MET A 398 -6.15 6.05 -1.44
C MET A 398 -4.82 5.33 -1.28
N VAL A 399 -4.70 4.17 -1.89
CA VAL A 399 -3.43 3.52 -2.23
C VAL A 399 -3.25 3.52 -3.74
N PHE A 400 -2.02 3.57 -4.20
CA PHE A 400 -1.70 3.55 -5.63
C PHE A 400 -0.28 3.04 -5.84
N HIS A 401 0.05 2.59 -7.05
CA HIS A 401 1.42 2.21 -7.36
C HIS A 401 2.23 3.39 -7.94
N ALA A 402 3.55 3.37 -7.80
CA ALA A 402 4.47 4.17 -8.61
C ALA A 402 5.80 3.44 -8.80
N ARG A 403 6.55 3.81 -9.84
CA ARG A 403 7.83 3.18 -10.16
C ARG A 403 8.91 3.61 -9.17
N VAL A 404 9.61 2.62 -8.63
CA VAL A 404 10.77 2.81 -7.74
C VAL A 404 11.87 1.82 -8.12
N LYS A 405 13.12 2.23 -7.97
CA LYS A 405 14.26 1.32 -8.09
C LYS A 405 14.43 0.55 -6.77
N ALA A 406 14.33 -0.77 -6.85
CA ALA A 406 14.54 -1.71 -5.75
C ALA A 406 15.53 -2.81 -6.17
N GLU A 407 15.86 -3.73 -5.27
CA GLU A 407 16.77 -4.85 -5.58
C GLU A 407 16.25 -5.74 -6.71
N MET A 408 14.93 -5.93 -6.76
CA MET A 408 14.23 -6.69 -7.81
C MET A 408 14.29 -6.01 -9.20
N GLY A 409 14.76 -4.77 -9.27
CA GLY A 409 14.74 -3.93 -10.46
C GLY A 409 13.84 -2.72 -10.28
N ARG A 410 13.30 -2.19 -11.38
CA ARG A 410 12.36 -1.07 -11.34
C ARG A 410 10.93 -1.60 -11.17
N VAL A 411 10.54 -1.69 -9.91
CA VAL A 411 9.25 -2.24 -9.44
C VAL A 411 8.16 -1.17 -9.43
N ARG A 412 6.92 -1.59 -9.20
CA ARG A 412 5.78 -0.73 -8.88
C ARG A 412 5.50 -0.86 -7.38
N ALA A 413 6.01 0.08 -6.59
CA ALA A 413 5.83 0.13 -5.13
C ALA A 413 4.49 0.76 -4.77
N MET A 414 3.92 0.40 -3.63
CA MET A 414 2.67 0.99 -3.15
C MET A 414 2.93 2.25 -2.34
N PHE A 415 2.15 3.29 -2.63
CA PHE A 415 2.09 4.54 -1.89
C PHE A 415 0.69 4.74 -1.33
N SER A 416 0.56 5.55 -0.28
CA SER A 416 -0.71 5.89 0.37
C SER A 416 -0.88 7.40 0.54
N THR A 417 -2.13 7.84 0.51
CA THR A 417 -2.56 9.23 0.72
C THR A 417 -4.04 9.26 1.17
N GLY A 418 -4.50 10.37 1.72
CA GLY A 418 -5.93 10.64 1.96
C GLY A 418 -6.52 11.49 0.83
N LEU A 419 -7.85 11.46 0.72
CA LEU A 419 -8.60 12.28 -0.24
C LEU A 419 -9.61 13.16 0.50
N VAL A 420 -9.77 14.37 -0.01
CA VAL A 420 -10.89 15.25 0.32
C VAL A 420 -11.62 15.59 -0.97
N PHE A 421 -12.94 15.43 -0.96
CA PHE A 421 -13.83 15.81 -2.05
C PHE A 421 -14.57 17.09 -1.69
N GLU A 422 -14.52 18.09 -2.56
CA GLU A 422 -15.24 19.35 -2.42
C GLU A 422 -15.94 19.67 -3.75
N GLY A 423 -17.27 19.52 -3.79
CA GLY A 423 -18.00 19.55 -5.05
C GLY A 423 -17.47 18.50 -6.03
N ARG A 424 -17.05 18.96 -7.22
CA ARG A 424 -16.47 18.11 -8.27
C ARG A 424 -14.95 18.04 -8.23
N ASN A 425 -14.30 18.59 -7.21
CA ASN A 425 -12.85 18.58 -7.07
C ASN A 425 -12.41 17.52 -6.05
N VAL A 426 -11.19 17.01 -6.25
CA VAL A 426 -10.51 16.14 -5.29
C VAL A 426 -9.12 16.67 -4.98
N SER A 427 -8.75 16.64 -3.70
CA SER A 427 -7.44 17.05 -3.20
C SER A 427 -6.80 15.92 -2.42
N LEU A 428 -5.47 15.81 -2.51
CA LEU A 428 -4.68 14.85 -1.73
C LEU A 428 -4.33 15.45 -0.36
N VAL A 429 -4.53 14.66 0.69
CA VAL A 429 -4.21 15.03 2.08
C VAL A 429 -3.40 13.92 2.76
N ARG A 430 -2.77 14.23 3.89
CA ARG A 430 -1.83 13.32 4.56
C ARG A 430 -2.46 12.42 5.61
#